data_AF-A0A928XWG5-F1
#
_entry.id   AF-A0A928XWG5-F1
#
_cell.length_a   1.000
_cell.length_b   1.000
_cell.length_c   1.000
_cell.angle_alpha   90.00
_cell.angle_beta   90.00
_cell.angle_gamma   90.00
#
_symmetry.space_group_name_H-M   'P 1'
#
loop_
_entity.id
_entity.type
_entity.pdbx_description
1 polymer ?
#
loop_
_entity_poly.entity_id
_entity_poly.type
_entity_poly.pdbx_seq_one_letter_code
_entity_poly.pdbx_strand_id
1 'polypeptide(L)'
;MSKETSTPRYLCQRCGNCCRWPGDVRITDAEVSRIAAFLGMTEEAFTAGCTRLNANRTGLSIIDKPNGECLFLEGVNVCRIQPVKPAQCSGFPNEWRFPGWRDVCEAVETG
;
A
#
# COMPACT_ATOMS: atom_id res chain seq x y z
N MET A 1 12.67 -23.90 28.56
CA MET A 1 12.68 -22.42 28.59
C MET A 1 12.52 -21.94 27.16
N SER A 2 11.28 -21.74 26.71
CA SER A 2 10.98 -21.28 25.37
C SER A 2 11.39 -19.81 25.29
N LYS A 3 12.41 -19.48 24.49
CA LYS A 3 12.72 -18.10 24.16
C LYS A 3 11.54 -17.58 23.33
N GLU A 4 10.67 -16.78 23.93
CA GLU A 4 9.77 -15.89 23.19
C GLU A 4 10.65 -14.94 22.38
N THR A 5 10.88 -15.29 21.12
CA THR A 5 11.53 -14.40 20.16
C THR A 5 10.48 -13.38 19.73
N SER A 6 10.57 -12.17 20.30
CA SER A 6 9.75 -11.04 19.86
C SER A 6 10.02 -10.75 18.38
N THR A 7 8.99 -10.77 17.55
CA THR A 7 9.12 -10.33 16.15
C THR A 7 9.50 -8.85 16.12
N PRO A 8 10.61 -8.47 15.46
CA PRO A 8 11.03 -7.08 15.42
C PRO A 8 9.97 -6.21 14.72
N ARG A 9 9.75 -5.02 15.28
CA ARG A 9 8.87 -3.99 14.73
C ARG A 9 9.69 -2.98 13.95
N TYR A 10 9.06 -2.29 13.01
CA TYR A 10 9.72 -1.33 12.13
C TYR A 10 8.94 -0.03 12.05
N LEU A 11 9.64 1.09 12.17
CA LEU A 11 9.12 2.44 11.99
C LEU A 11 9.29 2.88 10.53
N CYS A 12 8.17 3.07 9.84
CA CYS A 12 8.14 3.56 8.47
C CYS A 12 8.72 4.98 8.38
N GLN A 13 9.79 5.14 7.58
CA GLN A 13 10.44 6.45 7.32
C GLN A 13 9.79 7.23 6.18
N ARG A 14 8.65 6.76 5.64
CA ARG A 14 7.96 7.39 4.50
C ARG A 14 8.86 7.56 3.26
N CYS A 15 9.74 6.60 3.01
CA CYS A 15 10.66 6.59 1.86
C CYS A 15 9.98 6.34 0.50
N GLY A 16 8.69 6.00 0.46
CA GLY A 16 7.94 5.77 -0.77
C GLY A 16 8.29 4.48 -1.54
N ASN A 17 9.33 3.74 -1.14
CA ASN A 17 9.82 2.58 -1.90
C ASN A 17 8.81 1.43 -1.98
N CYS A 18 7.94 1.25 -0.98
CA CYS A 18 6.83 0.29 -1.08
C CYS A 18 5.78 0.69 -2.14
N CYS A 19 5.65 1.98 -2.47
CA CYS A 19 4.78 2.46 -3.55
C CYS A 19 5.41 2.32 -4.93
N ARG A 20 6.72 2.03 -5.02
CA ARG A 20 7.46 1.81 -6.28
C ARG A 20 7.71 0.33 -6.56
N TRP A 21 7.47 -0.52 -5.57
CA TRP A 21 7.69 -1.93 -5.70
C TRP A 21 6.54 -2.57 -6.51
N PRO A 22 6.84 -3.38 -7.54
CA PRO A 22 5.80 -3.97 -8.39
C PRO A 22 4.89 -4.91 -7.61
N GLY A 23 3.57 -4.73 -7.68
CA GLY A 23 2.65 -5.67 -7.03
C GLY A 23 1.19 -5.23 -7.06
N ASP A 24 0.34 -6.07 -6.46
CA ASP A 24 -1.07 -5.76 -6.28
C ASP A 24 -1.28 -5.07 -4.92
N VAL A 25 -1.71 -3.80 -4.95
CA VAL A 25 -2.35 -3.16 -3.79
C VAL A 25 -3.83 -3.48 -3.83
N ARG A 26 -4.21 -4.60 -3.21
CA ARG A 26 -5.59 -5.09 -3.15
C ARG A 26 -6.41 -4.22 -2.21
N ILE A 27 -7.64 -3.96 -2.61
CA ILE A 27 -8.58 -3.16 -1.85
C ILE A 27 -9.92 -3.87 -1.72
N THR A 28 -10.56 -3.66 -0.57
CA THR A 28 -11.93 -4.09 -0.27
C THR A 28 -12.94 -3.03 -0.67
N ASP A 29 -14.21 -3.41 -0.73
CA ASP A 29 -15.31 -2.46 -1.03
C ASP A 29 -15.35 -1.31 -0.01
N ALA A 30 -15.13 -1.61 1.28
CA ALA A 30 -15.06 -0.58 2.32
C ALA A 30 -13.90 0.40 2.11
N GLU A 31 -12.77 -0.06 1.57
CA GLU A 31 -11.65 0.81 1.20
C GLU A 31 -11.95 1.61 -0.06
N VAL A 32 -12.63 1.02 -1.05
CA VAL A 32 -13.13 1.74 -2.23
C VAL A 32 -14.00 2.92 -1.80
N SER A 33 -15.05 2.68 -0.99
CA SER A 33 -15.94 3.74 -0.49
C SER A 33 -15.18 4.86 0.20
N ARG A 34 -14.27 4.50 1.11
CA ARG A 34 -13.54 5.46 1.95
C ARG A 34 -12.50 6.26 1.17
N ILE A 35 -11.81 5.65 0.20
CA ILE A 35 -10.84 6.34 -0.65
C ILE A 35 -11.57 7.24 -1.66
N ALA A 36 -12.65 6.76 -2.28
CA ALA A 36 -13.46 7.55 -3.20
C ALA A 36 -14.00 8.81 -2.51
N ALA A 37 -14.59 8.67 -1.31
CA ALA A 37 -15.07 9.79 -0.51
C ALA A 37 -13.96 10.80 -0.18
N PHE A 38 -12.78 10.32 0.22
CA PHE A 38 -11.63 11.18 0.50
C PHE A 38 -11.14 11.96 -0.73
N LEU A 39 -11.22 11.35 -1.91
CA LEU A 39 -10.85 11.99 -3.18
C LEU A 39 -11.95 12.88 -3.77
N GLY A 40 -13.15 12.91 -3.17
CA GLY A 40 -14.31 13.62 -3.71
C GLY A 40 -14.87 12.99 -4.98
N MET A 41 -14.75 11.67 -5.12
CA MET A 41 -15.21 10.89 -6.27
C MET A 41 -16.38 9.98 -5.88
N THR A 42 -17.19 9.55 -6.85
CA THR A 42 -18.10 8.42 -6.65
C THR A 42 -17.32 7.10 -6.67
N GLU A 43 -17.90 6.04 -6.09
CA GLU A 43 -17.27 4.71 -6.09
C GLU A 43 -17.13 4.14 -7.51
N GLU A 44 -18.07 4.44 -8.41
CA GLU A 44 -18.01 4.01 -9.81
C GLU A 44 -16.85 4.70 -10.54
N ALA A 45 -16.70 6.02 -10.34
CA ALA A 45 -15.61 6.78 -10.94
C ALA A 45 -14.25 6.33 -10.42
N PHE A 46 -14.15 6.05 -9.11
CA PHE A 46 -12.93 5.53 -8.51
C PHE A 46 -12.60 4.14 -9.03
N THR A 47 -13.57 3.23 -9.06
CA THR A 47 -13.38 1.86 -9.56
C THR A 47 -12.93 1.88 -11.02
N ALA A 48 -13.58 2.67 -11.87
CA ALA A 48 -13.25 2.76 -13.29
C ALA A 48 -11.89 3.43 -13.57
N GLY A 49 -11.55 4.48 -12.81
CA GLY A 49 -10.38 5.33 -13.11
C GLY A 49 -9.13 5.01 -12.29
N CYS A 50 -9.25 4.31 -11.16
CA CYS A 50 -8.16 4.11 -10.20
C CYS A 50 -7.86 2.65 -9.89
N THR A 51 -8.65 1.71 -10.42
CA THR A 51 -8.51 0.28 -10.09
C THR A 51 -8.44 -0.60 -11.33
N ARG A 52 -7.96 -1.83 -11.13
CA ARG A 52 -7.97 -2.93 -12.09
C ARG A 52 -8.36 -4.22 -11.38
N LEU A 53 -8.76 -5.25 -12.13
CA LEU A 53 -8.85 -6.58 -11.56
C LEU A 53 -7.46 -7.01 -11.04
N ASN A 54 -7.45 -7.60 -9.85
CA ASN A 54 -6.25 -8.20 -9.27
C ASN A 54 -5.83 -9.46 -10.05
N ALA A 55 -4.61 -9.95 -9.82
CA ALA A 55 -4.02 -11.02 -10.64
C ALA A 55 -4.84 -12.33 -10.66
N ASN A 56 -5.52 -12.66 -9.56
CA ASN A 56 -6.39 -13.85 -9.46
C ASN A 56 -7.85 -13.57 -9.85
N ARG A 57 -8.17 -12.34 -10.26
CA ARG A 57 -9.49 -11.88 -10.71
C ARG A 57 -10.61 -12.06 -9.67
N THR A 58 -10.28 -12.03 -8.38
CA THR A 58 -11.24 -12.16 -7.27
C THR A 58 -11.59 -10.83 -6.62
N GLY A 59 -11.06 -9.71 -7.12
CA GLY A 59 -11.29 -8.39 -6.57
C GLY A 59 -10.49 -7.31 -7.30
N LEU A 60 -10.39 -6.14 -6.67
CA LEU A 60 -9.74 -4.97 -7.25
C LEU A 60 -8.36 -4.71 -6.63
N SER A 61 -7.47 -4.17 -7.44
CA SER A 61 -6.20 -3.56 -7.04
C SER A 61 -6.13 -2.14 -7.57
N ILE A 62 -5.41 -1.28 -6.86
CA ILE A 62 -5.07 0.06 -7.37
C ILE A 62 -4.19 -0.09 -8.62
N ILE A 63 -4.41 0.74 -9.64
CA ILE A 63 -3.56 0.77 -10.84
C ILE A 63 -2.21 1.41 -10.58
N ASP A 64 -1.28 1.13 -11.48
CA ASP A 64 0.04 1.75 -11.50
C ASP A 64 0.07 2.87 -12.54
N LYS A 65 0.90 3.87 -12.31
CA LYS A 65 1.30 4.86 -13.32
C LYS A 65 2.10 4.17 -14.44
N PRO A 66 2.30 4.84 -15.59
CA PRO A 66 3.12 4.29 -16.68
C PRO A 66 4.56 3.93 -16.29
N ASN A 67 5.13 4.56 -15.25
CA ASN A 67 6.47 4.27 -14.74
C ASN A 67 6.49 3.13 -13.70
N GLY A 68 5.37 2.46 -13.45
CA GLY A 68 5.24 1.35 -12.49
C GLY A 68 5.07 1.75 -11.03
N GLU A 69 5.00 3.05 -10.72
CA GLU A 69 4.68 3.52 -9.37
C GLU A 69 3.18 3.41 -9.11
N CYS A 70 2.78 3.21 -7.85
CA CYS A 70 1.39 3.30 -7.44
C CYS A 70 0.77 4.63 -7.89
N LEU A 71 -0.47 4.61 -8.39
CA LEU A 71 -1.20 5.78 -8.86
C LEU A 71 -1.17 6.96 -7.87
N PHE A 72 -1.25 6.69 -6.57
CA PHE A 72 -1.36 7.70 -5.52
C PHE A 72 -0.02 8.16 -4.93
N LEU A 73 1.12 7.74 -5.48
CA LEU A 73 2.41 8.32 -5.13
C LEU A 73 2.55 9.68 -5.85
N GLU A 74 2.85 10.75 -5.13
CA GLU A 74 3.02 12.10 -5.64
C GLU A 74 4.33 12.71 -5.16
N GLY A 75 4.85 13.68 -5.93
CA GLY A 75 6.12 14.34 -5.64
C GLY A 75 7.26 13.35 -5.47
N VAL A 76 8.11 13.57 -4.46
CA VAL A 76 9.21 12.65 -4.17
C VAL A 76 8.70 11.41 -3.44
N ASN A 77 8.02 11.51 -2.29
CA ASN A 77 7.64 10.33 -1.49
C ASN A 77 6.26 10.47 -0.80
N VAL A 78 5.35 11.26 -1.37
CA VAL A 78 4.08 11.59 -0.72
C VAL A 78 2.98 10.66 -1.22
N CYS A 79 2.31 9.94 -0.33
CA CYS A 79 1.10 9.21 -0.70
C CYS A 79 -0.11 10.16 -0.58
N ARG A 80 -0.76 10.48 -1.71
CA ARG A 80 -1.93 11.36 -1.75
C ARG A 80 -3.05 10.90 -0.82
N ILE A 81 -3.26 9.59 -0.73
CA ILE A 81 -4.31 8.96 0.10
C ILE A 81 -3.80 8.52 1.48
N GLN A 82 -2.70 9.11 1.98
CA GLN A 82 -2.09 8.75 3.28
C GLN A 82 -3.11 8.63 4.44
N PRO A 83 -4.10 9.54 4.62
CA PRO A 83 -5.07 9.45 5.73
C PRO A 83 -6.04 8.27 5.62
N VAL A 84 -6.27 7.77 4.41
CA VAL A 84 -7.22 6.67 4.11
C VAL A 84 -6.52 5.50 3.43
N LYS A 85 -5.23 5.31 3.73
CA LYS A 85 -4.43 4.23 3.15
C LYS A 85 -5.14 2.88 3.28
N PRO A 86 -5.06 2.02 2.24
CA PRO A 86 -5.47 0.63 2.37
C PRO A 86 -4.72 -0.07 3.50
N ALA A 87 -5.36 -1.03 4.14
CA ALA A 87 -4.82 -1.84 5.22
C ALA A 87 -3.51 -2.53 4.78
N GLN A 88 -3.45 -3.00 3.54
CA GLN A 88 -2.22 -3.55 2.97
C GLN A 88 -1.08 -2.51 2.98
N CYS A 89 -1.32 -1.27 2.55
CA CYS A 89 -0.30 -0.23 2.56
C CYS A 89 0.11 0.22 3.97
N SER A 90 -0.84 0.32 4.91
CA SER A 90 -0.54 0.73 6.29
C SER A 90 0.09 -0.37 7.13
N GLY A 91 -0.18 -1.64 6.81
CA GLY A 91 0.39 -2.79 7.51
C GLY A 91 1.85 -3.07 7.17
N PHE A 92 2.36 -2.61 6.02
CA PHE A 92 3.75 -2.82 5.64
C PHE A 92 4.72 -1.97 6.50
N PRO A 93 5.86 -2.52 6.97
CA PRO A 93 6.37 -3.89 6.79
C PRO A 93 6.10 -4.82 7.99
N ASN A 94 5.18 -4.46 8.89
CA ASN A 94 4.97 -5.14 10.17
C ASN A 94 3.96 -6.31 10.06
N GLU A 95 2.83 -6.11 9.38
CA GLU A 95 1.78 -7.12 9.18
C GLU A 95 2.10 -8.06 8.01
N TRP A 96 2.78 -7.53 6.99
CA TRP A 96 3.23 -8.30 5.85
C TRP A 96 4.43 -7.63 5.21
N ARG A 97 5.15 -8.41 4.40
CA ARG A 97 6.35 -7.98 3.68
C ARG A 97 6.64 -8.93 2.52
N PHE A 98 7.24 -8.41 1.46
CA PHE A 98 7.74 -9.22 0.35
C PHE A 98 9.21 -9.64 0.58
N PRO A 99 9.70 -10.73 -0.03
CA PRO A 99 11.10 -11.13 0.06
C PRO A 99 12.04 -10.01 -0.43
N GLY A 100 13.12 -9.73 0.31
CA GLY A 100 14.07 -8.67 -0.04
C GLY A 100 13.60 -7.24 0.27
N TRP A 101 12.47 -7.05 0.96
CA TRP A 101 11.96 -5.70 1.28
C TRP A 101 12.96 -4.82 2.05
N ARG A 102 13.87 -5.42 2.84
CA ARG A 102 14.91 -4.69 3.59
C ARG A 102 15.98 -4.07 2.69
N ASP A 103 16.15 -4.61 1.48
CA ASP A 103 17.13 -4.11 0.52
C ASP A 103 16.63 -2.82 -0.17
N VAL A 104 15.33 -2.53 -0.05
CA VAL A 104 14.68 -1.39 -0.71
C VAL A 104 13.99 -0.43 0.25
N CYS A 105 13.47 -0.91 1.39
CA CYS A 105 12.74 -0.07 2.33
C CYS A 105 13.66 0.47 3.42
N GLU A 106 13.60 1.78 3.62
CA GLU A 106 14.36 2.49 4.66
C GLU A 106 13.72 2.41 6.06
N ALA A 107 12.78 1.49 6.31
CA ALA A 107 12.16 1.40 7.64
C ALA A 107 13.18 1.00 8.70
N VAL A 108 13.15 1.69 9.83
CA VAL A 108 14.11 1.48 10.93
C VAL A 108 13.53 0.50 11.92
N GLU A 109 14.30 -0.52 12.29
CA GLU A 109 13.89 -1.47 13.34
C GLU A 109 13.73 -0.75 14.69
N THR A 110 12.60 -0.99 15.35
CA THR A 110 12.29 -0.51 16.69
C THR A 110 12.18 -1.70 17.61
N GLY A 111 12.92 -1.66 18.72
CA GLY A 111 12.94 -2.72 19.74
C GLY A 111 11.58 -2.99 20.37
#